data_AF-A0AAD0V963-F1
#
_entry.id   AF-A0AAD0V963-F1
#
_cell.length_a   1.000
_cell.length_b   1.000
_cell.length_c   1.000
_cell.angle_alpha   90.00
_cell.angle_beta   90.00
_cell.angle_gamma   90.00
#
_symmetry.space_group_name_H-M   'P 1'
#
loop_
_entity.id
_entity.type
_entity.pdbx_description
1 polymer ?
#
loop_
_entity_poly.entity_id
_entity_poly.type
_entity_poly.pdbx_seq_one_letter_code
_entity_poly.pdbx_strand_id
1 'polypeptide(L)'
;MKARKIRATNNKRALMTSTDQLHKINAFSSNPEIRKIARIQGIREFLEKAPKRDEAYAVDGLINGRFFPHVLEEGDLHKFCQFAWGKLRDSDYEWWLHRHALLAINDHAFNEAKILMGYNKAPVEFEVDQFQIFTPEILEFLKSESDANHLELKPFLNMNWDNRAGHEGFLLLHQIVGADRLKRHILENKKYDNQGEDFSALGVMAKLGLLNEFLDRETINILIARGFMNFLGESPSKDAIKDLVYGFESGRLFEALATESKFGDASKVTEAMKVILPYLTTANSQR
;
A
#
# COMPACT_ATOMS: atom_id res chain seq x y z
N MET A 1 30.52 -41.00 -42.38
CA MET A 1 30.18 -39.57 -42.62
C MET A 1 28.82 -39.13 -42.00
N LYS A 2 28.51 -39.46 -40.73
CA LYS A 2 27.19 -39.16 -40.11
C LYS A 2 27.21 -38.57 -38.68
N ALA A 3 28.34 -38.00 -38.22
CA ALA A 3 28.45 -37.42 -36.87
C ALA A 3 28.36 -35.87 -36.81
N ARG A 4 28.38 -35.17 -37.95
CA ARG A 4 28.41 -33.68 -37.98
C ARG A 4 27.03 -33.01 -37.89
N LYS A 5 25.92 -33.74 -38.12
CA LYS A 5 24.56 -33.16 -38.10
C LYS A 5 23.92 -33.09 -36.70
N ILE A 6 24.34 -33.92 -35.75
CA ILE A 6 23.72 -34.03 -34.41
C ILE A 6 24.22 -32.92 -33.45
N ARG A 7 25.48 -32.46 -33.59
CA ARG A 7 26.03 -31.36 -32.77
C ARG A 7 25.39 -30.00 -33.06
N ALA A 8 25.01 -29.73 -34.32
CA ALA A 8 24.37 -28.46 -34.69
C ALA A 8 22.94 -28.33 -34.13
N THR A 9 22.20 -29.43 -34.06
CA THR A 9 20.86 -29.47 -33.44
C THR A 9 20.89 -29.34 -31.93
N ASN A 10 21.90 -29.91 -31.25
CA ASN A 10 22.05 -29.77 -29.80
C ASN A 10 22.54 -28.37 -29.39
N ASN A 11 23.43 -27.73 -30.18
CA ASN A 11 23.83 -26.34 -29.93
C ASN A 11 22.71 -25.34 -30.22
N LYS A 12 21.86 -25.56 -31.24
CA LYS A 12 20.67 -24.73 -31.46
C LYS A 12 19.65 -24.87 -30.32
N ARG A 13 19.41 -26.09 -29.81
CA ARG A 13 18.54 -26.29 -28.64
C ARG A 13 19.11 -25.63 -27.38
N ALA A 14 20.41 -25.74 -27.13
CA ALA A 14 21.08 -25.13 -25.98
C ALA A 14 21.10 -23.59 -26.05
N LEU A 15 21.34 -23.00 -27.24
CA LEU A 15 21.23 -21.55 -27.45
C LEU A 15 19.77 -21.05 -27.40
N MET A 16 18.81 -21.81 -27.94
CA MET A 16 17.39 -21.43 -27.84
C MET A 16 16.92 -21.49 -26.38
N THR A 17 17.33 -22.49 -25.60
CA THR A 17 17.04 -22.53 -24.16
C THR A 17 17.74 -21.43 -23.37
N SER A 18 18.93 -20.96 -23.79
CA SER A 18 19.59 -19.85 -23.10
C SER A 18 18.90 -18.53 -23.38
N THR A 19 18.45 -18.29 -24.61
CA THR A 19 17.75 -17.05 -25.01
C THR A 19 16.32 -16.97 -24.45
N ASP A 20 15.60 -18.11 -24.44
CA ASP A 20 14.25 -18.25 -23.84
C ASP A 20 14.27 -18.14 -22.31
N GLN A 21 15.41 -18.35 -21.65
CA GLN A 21 15.56 -18.10 -20.20
C GLN A 21 16.12 -16.71 -19.91
N LEU A 22 16.91 -16.14 -20.82
CA LEU A 22 17.57 -14.86 -20.61
C LEU A 22 16.56 -13.73 -20.46
N HIS A 23 15.46 -13.72 -21.22
CA HIS A 23 14.42 -12.69 -21.06
C HIS A 23 13.74 -12.77 -19.69
N LYS A 24 13.60 -13.96 -19.10
CA LYS A 24 12.99 -14.11 -17.75
C LYS A 24 13.83 -13.45 -16.66
N ILE A 25 15.15 -13.51 -16.79
CA ILE A 25 16.08 -12.83 -15.88
C ILE A 25 16.14 -11.34 -16.22
N ASN A 26 16.26 -11.01 -17.51
CA ASN A 26 16.37 -9.63 -17.99
C ASN A 26 15.12 -8.79 -17.67
N ALA A 27 13.94 -9.39 -17.50
CA ALA A 27 12.72 -8.71 -17.04
C ALA A 27 12.86 -8.05 -15.65
N PHE A 28 13.94 -8.35 -14.92
CA PHE A 28 14.32 -7.75 -13.63
C PHE A 28 15.67 -7.01 -13.69
N SER A 29 16.20 -6.75 -14.88
CA SER A 29 17.47 -6.04 -15.04
C SER A 29 17.40 -4.63 -14.44
N SER A 30 18.50 -4.15 -13.86
CA SER A 30 18.62 -2.75 -13.44
C SER A 30 18.63 -1.78 -14.62
N ASN A 31 19.01 -2.24 -15.82
CA ASN A 31 18.96 -1.45 -17.06
C ASN A 31 17.51 -1.37 -17.59
N PRO A 32 16.89 -0.17 -17.68
CA PRO A 32 15.50 -0.01 -18.11
C PRO A 32 15.20 -0.54 -19.51
N GLU A 33 16.09 -0.34 -20.48
CA GLU A 33 15.88 -0.76 -21.87
C GLU A 33 15.89 -2.30 -22.01
N ILE A 34 16.89 -2.94 -21.40
CA ILE A 34 16.98 -4.42 -21.35
C ILE A 34 15.73 -5.00 -20.69
N ARG A 35 15.32 -4.39 -19.58
CA ARG A 35 14.13 -4.78 -18.82
C ARG A 35 12.86 -4.66 -19.64
N LYS A 36 12.64 -3.53 -20.32
CA LYS A 36 11.47 -3.29 -21.16
C LYS A 36 11.38 -4.30 -22.30
N ILE A 37 12.47 -4.48 -23.06
CA ILE A 37 12.53 -5.43 -24.18
C ILE A 37 12.18 -6.84 -23.72
N ALA A 38 12.77 -7.29 -22.60
CA ALA A 38 12.56 -8.62 -22.07
C ALA A 38 11.12 -8.87 -21.58
N ARG A 39 10.51 -7.87 -20.92
CA ARG A 39 9.11 -7.93 -20.46
C ARG A 39 8.14 -8.01 -21.65
N ILE A 40 8.36 -7.20 -22.70
CA ILE A 40 7.57 -7.26 -23.94
C ILE A 40 7.72 -8.63 -24.61
N GLN A 41 8.94 -9.16 -24.70
CA GLN A 41 9.19 -10.47 -25.30
C GLN A 41 8.45 -11.58 -24.55
N GLY A 42 8.48 -11.57 -23.21
CA GLY A 42 7.77 -12.56 -22.41
C GLY A 42 6.25 -12.57 -22.66
N ILE A 43 5.64 -11.40 -22.81
CA ILE A 43 4.21 -11.27 -23.14
C ILE A 43 3.92 -11.79 -24.56
N ARG A 44 4.75 -11.41 -25.54
CA ARG A 44 4.59 -11.86 -26.94
C ARG A 44 4.70 -13.38 -27.06
N GLU A 45 5.70 -13.98 -26.41
CA GLU A 45 5.87 -15.43 -26.40
C GLU A 45 4.68 -16.15 -25.75
N PHE A 46 4.14 -15.59 -24.66
CA PHE A 46 2.95 -16.14 -24.02
C PHE A 46 1.73 -16.09 -24.95
N LEU A 47 1.48 -14.93 -25.57
CA LEU A 47 0.36 -14.76 -26.51
C LEU A 47 0.48 -15.66 -27.75
N GLU A 48 1.69 -15.96 -28.21
CA GLU A 48 1.89 -16.89 -29.32
C GLU A 48 1.64 -18.36 -28.93
N LYS A 49 1.98 -18.73 -27.69
CA LYS A 49 1.87 -20.10 -27.16
C LYS A 49 0.46 -20.41 -26.69
N ALA A 50 -0.24 -19.47 -26.07
CA ALA A 50 -1.52 -19.71 -25.41
C ALA A 50 -2.61 -20.30 -26.35
N PRO A 51 -2.80 -19.84 -27.61
CA PRO A 51 -3.78 -20.44 -28.52
C PRO A 51 -3.41 -21.84 -29.02
N LYS A 52 -2.12 -22.21 -28.95
CA LYS A 52 -1.61 -23.53 -29.37
C LYS A 52 -1.66 -24.55 -28.23
N ARG A 53 -2.04 -24.11 -27.03
CA ARG A 53 -2.15 -24.90 -25.79
C ARG A 53 -3.61 -24.94 -25.35
N ASP A 54 -3.86 -25.54 -24.20
CA ASP A 54 -5.19 -25.59 -23.60
C ASP A 54 -5.51 -24.33 -22.79
N GLU A 55 -6.79 -24.20 -22.41
CA GLU A 55 -7.28 -23.09 -21.61
C GLU A 55 -6.59 -23.01 -20.24
N ALA A 56 -6.32 -24.16 -19.62
CA ALA A 56 -5.62 -24.24 -18.35
C ALA A 56 -4.25 -23.56 -18.39
N TYR A 57 -3.49 -23.72 -19.47
CA TYR A 57 -2.21 -23.03 -19.67
C TYR A 57 -2.37 -21.50 -19.73
N ALA A 58 -3.41 -21.00 -20.40
CA ALA A 58 -3.64 -19.56 -20.52
C ALA A 58 -4.04 -18.93 -19.17
N VAL A 59 -4.94 -19.58 -18.44
CA VAL A 59 -5.38 -19.13 -17.10
C VAL A 59 -4.22 -19.15 -16.12
N ASP A 60 -3.48 -20.26 -16.04
CA ASP A 60 -2.30 -20.37 -15.17
C ASP A 60 -1.25 -19.30 -15.50
N GLY A 61 -0.98 -19.10 -16.79
CA GLY A 61 -0.08 -18.06 -17.25
C GLY A 61 -0.51 -16.66 -16.80
N LEU A 62 -1.79 -16.30 -16.92
CA LEU A 62 -2.28 -14.98 -16.53
C LEU A 62 -2.24 -14.76 -15.01
N ILE A 63 -2.60 -15.77 -14.21
CA ILE A 63 -2.67 -15.65 -12.75
C ILE A 63 -1.26 -15.72 -12.13
N ASN A 64 -0.46 -16.70 -12.55
CA ASN A 64 0.83 -17.03 -11.92
C ASN A 64 2.04 -16.49 -12.69
N GLY A 65 1.85 -16.08 -13.94
CA GLY A 65 2.90 -15.48 -14.75
C GLY A 65 3.36 -14.14 -14.19
N ARG A 66 4.66 -13.87 -14.34
CA ARG A 66 5.25 -12.56 -14.02
C ARG A 66 5.24 -11.67 -15.26
N PHE A 67 4.04 -11.27 -15.66
CA PHE A 67 3.85 -10.32 -16.76
C PHE A 67 3.83 -8.88 -16.24
N PHE A 68 4.27 -7.95 -17.08
CA PHE A 68 4.32 -6.51 -16.79
C PHE A 68 3.60 -5.79 -17.92
N PRO A 69 2.26 -5.86 -17.98
CA PRO A 69 1.50 -5.37 -19.13
C PRO A 69 1.67 -3.88 -19.39
N HIS A 70 1.97 -3.09 -18.34
CA HIS A 70 2.22 -1.65 -18.42
C HIS A 70 3.48 -1.23 -19.19
N VAL A 71 4.27 -2.18 -19.70
CA VAL A 71 5.38 -1.86 -20.62
C VAL A 71 4.95 -1.87 -22.08
N LEU A 72 3.72 -2.33 -22.36
CA LEU A 72 3.13 -2.34 -23.69
C LEU A 72 2.62 -0.96 -24.05
N GLU A 73 2.67 -0.63 -25.34
CA GLU A 73 1.99 0.55 -25.87
C GLU A 73 0.46 0.38 -25.74
N GLU A 74 -0.27 1.49 -25.62
CA GLU A 74 -1.71 1.54 -25.37
C GLU A 74 -2.53 0.55 -26.21
N GLY A 75 -2.32 0.53 -27.53
CA GLY A 75 -3.05 -0.37 -28.43
C GLY A 75 -2.79 -1.87 -28.17
N ASP A 76 -1.57 -2.23 -27.77
CA ASP A 76 -1.23 -3.62 -27.45
C ASP A 76 -1.63 -3.99 -26.01
N LEU A 77 -1.61 -3.01 -25.09
CA LEU A 77 -2.15 -3.16 -23.74
C LEU A 77 -3.65 -3.49 -23.79
N HIS A 78 -4.43 -2.76 -24.58
CA HIS A 78 -5.86 -3.02 -24.77
C HIS A 78 -6.11 -4.45 -25.27
N LYS A 79 -5.36 -4.90 -26.28
CA LYS A 79 -5.47 -6.27 -26.81
C LYS A 79 -5.13 -7.31 -25.74
N PHE A 80 -4.11 -7.06 -24.92
CA PHE A 80 -3.73 -7.99 -23.85
C PHE A 80 -4.78 -8.06 -22.74
N CYS A 81 -5.37 -6.92 -22.38
CA CYS A 81 -6.48 -6.86 -21.42
C CYS A 81 -7.71 -7.60 -21.93
N GLN A 82 -8.05 -7.46 -23.22
CA GLN A 82 -9.14 -8.20 -23.87
C GLN A 82 -8.86 -9.71 -23.92
N PHE A 83 -7.62 -10.10 -24.21
CA PHE A 83 -7.21 -11.50 -24.16
C PHE A 83 -7.41 -12.07 -22.75
N ALA A 84 -6.97 -11.35 -21.72
CA ALA A 84 -7.11 -11.77 -20.33
C ALA A 84 -8.59 -11.88 -19.91
N TRP A 85 -9.43 -10.91 -20.29
CA TRP A 85 -10.88 -10.97 -20.07
C TRP A 85 -11.48 -12.24 -20.68
N GLY A 86 -11.10 -12.56 -21.92
CA GLY A 86 -11.60 -13.75 -22.62
C GLY A 86 -11.13 -15.09 -22.07
N LYS A 87 -10.32 -15.10 -21.00
CA LYS A 87 -9.76 -16.32 -20.37
C LYS A 87 -10.03 -16.43 -18.89
N LEU A 88 -10.08 -15.31 -18.17
CA LEU A 88 -10.31 -15.28 -16.74
C LEU A 88 -11.80 -15.15 -16.43
N ARG A 89 -12.22 -15.69 -15.30
CA ARG A 89 -13.55 -15.39 -14.73
C ARG A 89 -13.56 -13.95 -14.23
N ASP A 90 -14.74 -13.33 -14.14
CA ASP A 90 -14.89 -11.93 -13.74
C ASP A 90 -14.10 -11.57 -12.46
N SER A 91 -14.20 -12.37 -11.40
CA SER A 91 -13.47 -12.12 -10.14
C SER A 91 -11.95 -12.24 -10.28
N ASP A 92 -11.48 -13.21 -11.08
CA ASP A 92 -10.06 -13.43 -11.32
C ASP A 92 -9.48 -12.31 -12.20
N TYR A 93 -10.27 -11.81 -13.14
CA TYR A 93 -9.91 -10.69 -14.01
C TYR A 93 -9.83 -9.37 -13.24
N GLU A 94 -10.79 -9.10 -12.36
CA GLU A 94 -10.77 -7.91 -11.50
C GLU A 94 -9.53 -7.90 -10.61
N TRP A 95 -9.26 -9.01 -9.91
CA TRP A 95 -8.03 -9.16 -9.12
C TRP A 95 -6.77 -8.97 -9.97
N TRP A 96 -6.76 -9.51 -11.19
CA TRP A 96 -5.65 -9.38 -12.13
C TRP A 96 -5.41 -7.92 -12.52
N LEU A 97 -6.47 -7.16 -12.85
CA LEU A 97 -6.38 -5.73 -13.15
C LEU A 97 -5.82 -4.94 -11.97
N HIS A 98 -6.35 -5.18 -10.76
CA HIS A 98 -5.91 -4.49 -9.54
C HIS A 98 -4.40 -4.70 -9.30
N ARG A 99 -3.95 -5.96 -9.38
CA ARG A 99 -2.53 -6.31 -9.24
C ARG A 99 -1.66 -5.60 -10.27
N HIS A 100 -2.07 -5.56 -11.53
CA HIS A 100 -1.26 -4.98 -12.60
C HIS A 100 -1.30 -3.45 -12.63
N ALA A 101 -2.42 -2.83 -12.23
CA ALA A 101 -2.48 -1.38 -12.02
C ALA A 101 -1.53 -0.96 -10.89
N LEU A 102 -1.52 -1.68 -9.76
CA LEU A 102 -0.56 -1.43 -8.67
C LEU A 102 0.90 -1.55 -9.14
N LEU A 103 1.22 -2.56 -9.94
CA LEU A 103 2.57 -2.71 -10.51
C LEU A 103 2.93 -1.55 -11.44
N ALA A 104 1.98 -1.07 -12.24
CA ALA A 104 2.19 0.07 -13.13
C ALA A 104 2.45 1.36 -12.35
N ILE A 105 1.70 1.61 -11.27
CA ILE A 105 1.88 2.79 -10.40
C ILE A 105 3.27 2.76 -9.74
N ASN A 106 3.68 1.61 -9.20
CA ASN A 106 4.99 1.44 -8.57
C ASN A 106 6.17 1.57 -9.55
N ASP A 107 5.95 1.30 -10.83
CA ASP A 107 6.93 1.50 -11.91
C ASP A 107 6.82 2.90 -12.58
N HIS A 108 6.00 3.80 -12.03
CA HIS A 108 5.71 5.15 -12.56
C HIS A 108 5.13 5.16 -13.99
N ALA A 109 4.49 4.07 -14.41
CA ALA A 109 3.77 3.94 -15.69
C ALA A 109 2.30 4.39 -15.54
N PHE A 110 2.10 5.68 -15.24
CA PHE A 110 0.81 6.23 -14.83
C PHE A 110 -0.27 6.18 -15.93
N ASN A 111 0.10 6.38 -17.19
CA ASN A 111 -0.86 6.31 -18.31
C ASN A 111 -1.40 4.88 -18.45
N GLU A 112 -0.52 3.89 -18.38
CA GLU A 112 -0.87 2.47 -18.47
C GLU A 112 -1.64 2.00 -17.24
N ALA A 113 -1.31 2.50 -16.04
CA ALA A 113 -2.10 2.29 -14.84
C ALA A 113 -3.54 2.77 -15.03
N LYS A 114 -3.72 3.97 -15.60
CA LYS A 114 -5.05 4.53 -15.90
C LYS A 114 -5.83 3.69 -16.90
N ILE A 115 -5.18 3.21 -17.95
CA ILE A 115 -5.79 2.30 -18.92
C ILE A 115 -6.26 1.02 -18.21
N LEU A 116 -5.40 0.40 -17.40
CA LEU A 116 -5.73 -0.82 -16.65
C LEU A 116 -6.91 -0.60 -15.69
N MET A 117 -6.90 0.49 -14.92
CA MET A 117 -8.01 0.81 -14.00
C MET A 117 -9.33 1.08 -14.76
N GLY A 118 -9.26 1.68 -15.94
CA GLY A 118 -10.43 1.96 -16.79
C GLY A 118 -11.15 0.71 -17.32
N TYR A 119 -10.54 -0.48 -17.22
CA TYR A 119 -11.22 -1.75 -17.54
C TYR A 119 -12.09 -2.27 -16.39
N ASN A 120 -11.99 -1.70 -15.18
CA ASN A 120 -12.81 -2.13 -14.07
C ASN A 120 -14.21 -1.47 -14.12
N LYS A 121 -15.24 -2.18 -13.67
CA LYS A 121 -16.63 -1.67 -13.63
C LYS A 121 -16.86 -0.74 -12.43
N ALA A 122 -16.10 -0.97 -11.36
CA ALA A 122 -16.10 -0.17 -10.15
C ALA A 122 -14.71 0.47 -9.97
N PRO A 123 -14.58 1.52 -9.14
CA PRO A 123 -13.28 2.05 -8.76
C PRO A 123 -12.35 0.94 -8.28
N VAL A 124 -11.09 0.98 -8.69
CA VAL A 124 -10.10 0.01 -8.21
C VAL A 124 -9.73 0.34 -6.76
N GLU A 125 -9.88 -0.65 -5.88
CA GLU A 125 -9.55 -0.48 -4.46
C GLU A 125 -8.09 -0.82 -4.19
N PHE A 126 -7.36 0.12 -3.60
CA PHE A 126 -5.99 -0.08 -3.14
C PHE A 126 -5.90 0.06 -1.63
N GLU A 127 -5.05 -0.76 -1.02
CA GLU A 127 -4.65 -0.59 0.38
C GLU A 127 -3.34 0.18 0.41
N VAL A 128 -3.22 1.11 1.36
CA VAL A 128 -2.02 1.94 1.50
C VAL A 128 -0.75 1.10 1.70
N ASP A 129 -0.86 -0.03 2.41
CA ASP A 129 0.25 -0.95 2.68
C ASP A 129 0.78 -1.67 1.43
N GLN A 130 0.05 -1.61 0.32
CA GLN A 130 0.47 -2.19 -0.96
C GLN A 130 1.55 -1.35 -1.66
N PHE A 131 1.77 -0.11 -1.20
CA PHE A 131 2.80 0.78 -1.71
C PHE A 131 4.04 0.71 -0.80
N GLN A 132 5.15 0.20 -1.34
CA GLN A 132 6.39 0.07 -0.57
C GLN A 132 7.01 1.42 -0.22
N ILE A 133 6.90 2.40 -1.12
CA ILE A 133 7.41 3.76 -0.96
C ILE A 133 6.45 4.71 -1.68
N PHE A 134 5.96 5.73 -0.98
CA PHE A 134 5.27 6.85 -1.63
C PHE A 134 6.29 7.89 -2.08
N THR A 135 6.20 8.25 -3.37
CA THR A 135 6.87 9.42 -3.94
C THR A 135 5.82 10.51 -4.20
N PRO A 136 6.22 11.80 -4.31
CA PRO A 136 5.28 12.87 -4.64
C PRO A 136 4.46 12.59 -5.91
N GLU A 137 5.10 12.03 -6.94
CA GLU A 137 4.46 11.72 -8.22
C GLU A 137 3.38 10.65 -8.08
N ILE A 138 3.63 9.62 -7.25
CA ILE A 138 2.63 8.59 -6.95
C ILE A 138 1.42 9.22 -6.25
N LEU A 139 1.65 10.10 -5.26
CA LEU A 139 0.57 10.72 -4.51
C LEU A 139 -0.26 11.70 -5.37
N GLU A 140 0.39 12.46 -6.25
CA GLU A 140 -0.31 13.32 -7.22
C GLU A 140 -1.18 12.49 -8.17
N PHE A 141 -0.65 11.39 -8.68
CA PHE A 141 -1.41 10.47 -9.52
C PHE A 141 -2.62 9.90 -8.75
N LEU A 142 -2.40 9.34 -7.56
CA LEU A 142 -3.45 8.77 -6.73
C LEU A 142 -4.54 9.79 -6.40
N LYS A 143 -4.16 11.05 -6.13
CA LYS A 143 -5.12 12.13 -5.94
C LYS A 143 -5.94 12.41 -7.20
N SER A 144 -5.29 12.58 -8.35
CA SER A 144 -6.01 12.90 -9.60
C SER A 144 -7.00 11.80 -9.99
N GLU A 145 -6.63 10.53 -9.80
CA GLU A 145 -7.46 9.40 -10.19
C GLU A 145 -8.54 9.08 -9.15
N SER A 146 -8.31 9.41 -7.87
CA SER A 146 -9.36 9.41 -6.85
C SER A 146 -10.39 10.52 -7.10
N ASP A 147 -9.95 11.74 -7.45
CA ASP A 147 -10.85 12.85 -7.79
C ASP A 147 -11.68 12.54 -9.05
N ALA A 148 -11.14 11.72 -9.97
CA ALA A 148 -11.83 11.20 -11.15
C ALA A 148 -12.69 9.95 -10.88
N ASN A 149 -12.74 9.45 -9.64
CA ASN A 149 -13.48 8.24 -9.24
C ASN A 149 -13.04 6.97 -10.00
N HIS A 150 -11.78 6.88 -10.40
CA HIS A 150 -11.20 5.67 -11.01
C HIS A 150 -10.62 4.71 -9.96
N LEU A 151 -10.23 5.23 -8.80
CA LEU A 151 -9.71 4.44 -7.69
C LEU A 151 -10.25 4.90 -6.34
N GLU A 152 -10.14 4.01 -5.36
CA GLU A 152 -10.38 4.28 -3.95
C GLU A 152 -9.19 3.76 -3.13
N LEU A 153 -8.67 4.59 -2.22
CA LEU A 153 -7.72 4.15 -1.21
C LEU A 153 -8.46 3.79 0.07
N LYS A 154 -8.25 2.56 0.55
CA LYS A 154 -8.81 2.10 1.82
C LYS A 154 -8.19 2.86 2.99
N PRO A 155 -8.96 3.10 4.08
CA PRO A 155 -8.41 3.62 5.32
C PRO A 155 -7.27 2.75 5.86
N PHE A 156 -6.30 3.40 6.49
CA PHE A 156 -5.08 2.79 7.03
C PHE A 156 -4.82 3.30 8.45
N LEU A 157 -4.20 2.45 9.27
CA LEU A 157 -3.87 2.74 10.66
C LEU A 157 -2.36 2.64 10.95
N ASN A 158 -1.70 1.76 10.19
CA ASN A 158 -0.26 1.59 10.18
C ASN A 158 0.28 2.01 8.83
N MET A 159 1.35 2.78 8.86
CA MET A 159 2.28 2.80 7.76
C MET A 159 3.67 2.93 8.34
N ASN A 160 4.63 2.21 7.77
CA ASN A 160 6.02 2.35 8.14
C ASN A 160 6.57 3.59 7.41
N TRP A 161 6.54 4.74 8.09
CA TRP A 161 6.73 6.07 7.46
C TRP A 161 8.20 6.48 7.26
N ASP A 162 9.07 5.54 6.88
CA ASP A 162 10.38 5.88 6.31
C ASP A 162 10.23 6.19 4.81
N ASN A 163 9.44 7.23 4.48
CA ASN A 163 9.02 7.53 3.11
C ASN A 163 9.66 8.83 2.56
N ARG A 164 9.79 8.91 1.23
CA ARG A 164 10.43 10.05 0.52
C ARG A 164 9.52 11.25 0.29
N ALA A 165 8.23 11.14 0.56
CA ALA A 165 7.22 12.18 0.38
C ALA A 165 7.01 13.07 1.62
N GLY A 166 7.61 12.73 2.76
CA GLY A 166 7.57 13.57 3.97
C GLY A 166 6.16 13.69 4.59
N HIS A 167 5.99 14.71 5.42
CA HIS A 167 4.72 14.96 6.13
C HIS A 167 3.63 15.52 5.21
N GLU A 168 4.01 16.22 4.15
CA GLU A 168 3.10 16.73 3.12
C GLU A 168 2.44 15.57 2.36
N GLY A 169 3.22 14.54 2.04
CA GLY A 169 2.68 13.35 1.39
C GLY A 169 1.67 12.60 2.26
N PHE A 170 1.84 12.65 3.58
CA PHE A 170 0.89 12.10 4.53
C PHE A 170 -0.45 12.86 4.54
N LEU A 171 -0.40 14.20 4.57
CA LEU A 171 -1.62 15.03 4.49
C LEU A 171 -2.36 14.79 3.17
N LEU A 172 -1.61 14.68 2.07
CA LEU A 172 -2.17 14.36 0.76
C LEU A 172 -2.86 12.99 0.77
N LEU A 173 -2.24 11.96 1.33
CA LEU A 173 -2.84 10.63 1.44
C LEU A 173 -4.16 10.64 2.23
N HIS A 174 -4.22 11.43 3.31
CA HIS A 174 -5.47 11.62 4.05
C HIS A 174 -6.56 12.28 3.23
N GLN A 175 -6.23 13.31 2.45
CA GLN A 175 -7.18 13.95 1.55
C GLN A 175 -7.73 12.94 0.53
N ILE A 176 -6.90 12.02 0.02
CA ILE A 176 -7.32 10.99 -0.94
C ILE A 176 -8.28 9.99 -0.27
N VAL A 177 -7.94 9.47 0.91
CA VAL A 177 -8.83 8.53 1.65
C VAL A 177 -10.15 9.20 2.04
N GLY A 178 -10.11 10.47 2.42
CA GLY A 178 -11.26 11.27 2.82
C GLY A 178 -11.57 11.19 4.32
N ALA A 179 -11.95 12.34 4.89
CA ALA A 179 -12.14 12.51 6.33
C ALA A 179 -13.23 11.61 6.88
N ASP A 180 -14.37 11.51 6.19
CA ASP A 180 -15.52 10.73 6.64
C ASP A 180 -15.22 9.23 6.71
N ARG A 181 -14.48 8.71 5.72
CA ARG A 181 -14.09 7.30 5.68
C ARG A 181 -13.08 6.99 6.77
N LEU A 182 -12.07 7.85 6.93
CA LEU A 182 -11.07 7.68 7.99
C LEU A 182 -11.70 7.77 9.38
N LYS A 183 -12.57 8.76 9.61
CA LYS A 183 -13.33 8.92 10.86
C LYS A 183 -14.14 7.67 11.17
N ARG A 184 -14.93 7.19 10.21
CA ARG A 184 -15.74 5.97 10.38
C ARG A 184 -14.84 4.80 10.77
N HIS A 185 -13.74 4.62 10.05
CA HIS A 185 -12.78 3.55 10.32
C HIS A 185 -12.16 3.65 11.73
N ILE A 186 -11.75 4.84 12.17
CA ILE A 186 -11.20 5.06 13.52
C ILE A 186 -12.23 4.73 14.60
N LEU A 187 -13.47 5.20 14.44
CA LEU A 187 -14.54 4.99 15.42
C LEU A 187 -15.00 3.53 15.49
N GLU A 188 -15.03 2.83 14.35
CA GLU A 188 -15.42 1.42 14.27
C GLU A 188 -14.29 0.48 14.69
N ASN A 189 -13.04 0.86 14.47
CA ASN A 189 -11.90 0.08 14.93
C ASN A 189 -11.70 0.24 16.44
N LYS A 190 -12.21 -0.74 17.20
CA LYS A 190 -12.01 -0.88 18.65
C LYS A 190 -10.91 -1.90 19.00
N LYS A 191 -10.27 -2.50 17.99
CA LYS A 191 -9.20 -3.46 18.24
C LYS A 191 -7.92 -2.69 18.57
N TYR A 192 -7.41 -2.95 19.76
CA TYR A 192 -6.06 -2.54 20.14
C TYR A 192 -5.12 -3.66 19.77
N ASP A 193 -4.19 -3.40 18.84
CA ASP A 193 -3.08 -4.30 18.66
C ASP A 193 -2.18 -4.23 19.91
N ASN A 194 -2.00 -5.39 20.56
CA ASN A 194 -1.12 -5.51 21.72
C ASN A 194 0.36 -5.38 21.34
N GLN A 195 0.69 -5.36 20.03
CA GLN A 195 2.05 -5.12 19.53
C GLN A 195 2.40 -3.63 19.39
N GLY A 196 1.44 -2.71 19.56
CA GLY A 196 1.70 -1.27 19.71
C GLY A 196 1.88 -0.47 18.42
N GLU A 197 1.88 -1.12 17.25
CA GLU A 197 2.18 -0.41 15.99
C GLU A 197 1.02 0.49 15.51
N ASP A 198 -0.23 0.03 15.72
CA ASP A 198 -1.49 0.71 15.36
C ASP A 198 -1.51 2.19 15.81
N PHE A 199 -1.88 3.14 14.95
CA PHE A 199 -2.10 4.56 15.33
C PHE A 199 -0.91 5.37 15.86
N SER A 200 0.31 4.82 15.94
CA SER A 200 1.49 5.54 16.45
C SER A 200 1.74 6.86 15.67
N ALA A 201 1.88 6.77 14.35
CA ALA A 201 2.07 7.93 13.47
C ALA A 201 0.87 8.89 13.48
N LEU A 202 -0.35 8.36 13.35
CA LEU A 202 -1.58 9.16 13.36
C LEU A 202 -1.75 9.94 14.67
N GLY A 203 -1.41 9.32 15.80
CA GLY A 203 -1.42 9.95 17.11
C GLY A 203 -0.41 11.09 17.24
N VAL A 204 0.79 10.93 16.67
CA VAL A 204 1.79 12.02 16.61
C VAL A 204 1.28 13.19 15.77
N MET A 205 0.75 12.95 14.56
CA MET A 205 0.20 14.02 13.73
C MET A 205 -0.99 14.73 14.36
N ALA A 206 -1.88 13.97 15.03
CA ALA A 206 -2.99 14.54 15.79
C ALA A 206 -2.49 15.42 16.95
N LYS A 207 -1.46 14.97 17.69
CA LYS A 207 -0.81 15.76 18.77
C LYS A 207 -0.21 17.05 18.25
N LEU A 208 0.44 17.01 17.08
CA LEU A 208 1.05 18.17 16.43
C LEU A 208 0.00 19.11 15.79
N GLY A 209 -1.28 18.75 15.83
CA GLY A 209 -2.38 19.57 15.29
C GLY A 209 -2.51 19.52 13.77
N LEU A 210 -1.76 18.65 13.09
CA LEU A 210 -1.73 18.55 11.63
C LEU A 210 -3.05 18.03 11.03
N LEU A 211 -3.90 17.42 11.86
CA LEU A 211 -5.18 16.85 11.44
C LEU A 211 -6.38 17.71 11.89
N ASN A 212 -6.15 18.84 12.59
CA ASN A 212 -7.22 19.62 13.22
C ASN A 212 -8.19 20.26 12.21
N GLU A 213 -7.72 20.58 11.00
CA GLU A 213 -8.57 21.12 9.93
C GLU A 213 -9.30 20.01 9.15
N PHE A 214 -8.91 18.75 9.34
CA PHE A 214 -9.39 17.61 8.57
C PHE A 214 -10.36 16.71 9.34
N LEU A 215 -10.13 16.50 10.64
CA LEU A 215 -10.95 15.66 11.51
C LEU A 215 -11.56 16.49 12.63
N ASP A 216 -12.74 16.07 13.08
CA ASP A 216 -13.35 16.68 14.26
C ASP A 216 -12.57 16.38 15.55
N ARG A 217 -12.83 17.20 16.57
CA ARG A 217 -12.15 17.14 17.87
C ARG A 217 -12.28 15.79 18.56
N GLU A 218 -13.43 15.10 18.45
CA GLU A 218 -13.62 13.80 19.11
C GLU A 218 -12.72 12.75 18.44
N THR A 219 -12.65 12.73 17.11
CA THR A 219 -11.79 11.83 16.35
C THR A 219 -10.31 12.11 16.61
N ILE A 220 -9.90 13.38 16.68
CA ILE A 220 -8.55 13.79 17.06
C ILE A 220 -8.19 13.31 18.46
N ASN A 221 -9.09 13.48 19.42
CA ASN A 221 -8.89 13.04 20.80
C ASN A 221 -8.67 11.52 20.89
N ILE A 222 -9.42 10.74 20.11
CA ILE A 222 -9.26 9.28 20.00
C ILE A 222 -7.87 8.93 19.47
N LEU A 223 -7.43 9.56 18.37
CA LEU A 223 -6.09 9.32 17.81
C LEU A 223 -4.97 9.65 18.78
N ILE A 224 -5.08 10.80 19.48
CA ILE A 224 -4.12 11.21 20.51
C ILE A 224 -4.06 10.16 21.63
N ALA A 225 -5.22 9.73 22.14
CA ALA A 225 -5.30 8.75 23.21
C ALA A 225 -4.69 7.40 22.80
N ARG A 226 -5.04 6.89 21.61
CA ARG A 226 -4.52 5.63 21.08
C ARG A 226 -3.01 5.66 20.88
N GLY A 227 -2.50 6.70 20.19
CA GLY A 227 -1.06 6.87 20.00
C GLY A 227 -0.33 6.97 21.34
N PHE A 228 -0.86 7.75 22.29
CA PHE A 228 -0.29 7.86 23.64
C PHE A 228 -0.22 6.51 24.38
N MET A 229 -1.31 5.74 24.39
CA MET A 229 -1.36 4.44 25.04
C MET A 229 -0.41 3.43 24.38
N ASN A 230 -0.22 3.51 23.07
CA ASN A 230 0.72 2.65 22.36
C ASN A 230 2.17 3.00 22.70
N PHE A 231 2.54 4.28 22.73
CA PHE A 231 3.86 4.71 23.21
C PHE A 231 4.13 4.29 24.66
N LEU A 232 3.11 4.30 25.53
CA LEU A 232 3.25 3.78 26.90
C LEU A 232 3.53 2.28 26.93
N GLY A 233 2.90 1.50 26.05
CA GLY A 233 3.15 0.05 25.93
C GLY A 233 4.56 -0.28 25.45
N GLU A 234 5.12 0.56 24.57
CA GLU A 234 6.47 0.39 24.01
C GLU A 234 7.59 0.91 24.92
N SER A 235 7.29 1.81 25.85
CA SER A 235 8.29 2.50 26.68
C SER A 235 8.66 1.71 27.94
N PRO A 236 9.86 1.10 28.04
CA PRO A 236 10.21 0.28 29.21
C PRO A 236 10.74 1.10 30.40
N SER A 237 11.09 2.38 30.21
CA SER A 237 11.76 3.19 31.23
C SER A 237 10.83 4.24 31.86
N LYS A 238 10.99 4.45 33.17
CA LYS A 238 10.22 5.47 33.92
C LYS A 238 10.48 6.89 33.43
N ASP A 239 11.68 7.19 32.96
CA ASP A 239 12.05 8.51 32.46
C ASP A 239 11.39 8.80 31.11
N ALA A 240 11.32 7.82 30.20
CA ALA A 240 10.62 7.97 28.93
C ALA A 240 9.11 8.20 29.14
N ILE A 241 8.49 7.47 30.08
CA ILE A 241 7.09 7.69 30.46
C ILE A 241 6.88 9.11 31.01
N LYS A 242 7.79 9.57 31.88
CA LYS A 242 7.74 10.93 32.45
C LYS A 242 7.83 11.99 31.35
N ASP A 243 8.79 11.87 30.44
CA ASP A 243 8.98 12.81 29.33
C ASP A 243 7.76 12.82 28.40
N LEU A 244 7.20 11.64 28.11
CA LEU A 244 5.98 11.51 27.32
C LEU A 244 4.82 12.26 27.97
N VAL A 245 4.55 12.03 29.26
CA VAL A 245 3.47 12.69 30.02
C VAL A 245 3.69 14.21 30.07
N TYR A 246 4.92 14.67 30.31
CA TYR A 246 5.25 16.09 30.42
C TYR A 246 5.15 16.82 29.07
N GLY A 247 5.22 16.07 27.97
CA GLY A 247 4.97 16.57 26.62
C GLY A 247 3.50 16.86 26.31
N PHE A 248 2.57 16.71 27.27
CA PHE A 248 1.16 17.07 27.12
C PHE A 248 0.72 18.07 28.19
N GLU A 249 -0.22 18.95 27.83
CA GLU A 249 -1.02 19.66 28.83
C GLU A 249 -1.95 18.64 29.52
N SER A 250 -1.89 18.54 30.85
CA SER A 250 -2.64 17.55 31.62
C SER A 250 -4.13 17.54 31.29
N GLY A 251 -4.77 18.72 31.19
CA GLY A 251 -6.18 18.84 30.84
C GLY A 251 -6.51 18.25 29.46
N ARG A 252 -5.62 18.49 28.47
CA ARG A 252 -5.77 17.96 27.11
C ARG A 252 -5.60 16.45 27.05
N LEU A 253 -4.64 15.90 27.80
CA LEU A 253 -4.44 14.45 27.90
C LEU A 253 -5.64 13.77 28.58
N PHE A 254 -6.16 14.34 29.67
CA PHE A 254 -7.37 13.83 30.31
C PHE A 254 -8.58 13.87 29.38
N GLU A 255 -8.75 14.95 28.62
CA GLU A 255 -9.83 15.06 27.65
C GLU A 255 -9.73 13.98 26.57
N ALA A 256 -8.52 13.75 26.03
CA ALA A 256 -8.26 12.71 25.04
C ALA A 256 -8.60 11.32 25.58
N LEU A 257 -8.06 10.97 26.75
CA LEU A 257 -8.32 9.68 27.41
C LEU A 257 -9.79 9.49 27.79
N ALA A 258 -10.48 10.54 28.24
CA ALA A 258 -11.91 10.48 28.53
C ALA A 258 -12.74 10.25 27.27
N THR A 259 -12.35 10.85 26.14
CA THR A 259 -13.00 10.63 24.84
C THR A 259 -12.81 9.18 24.39
N GLU A 260 -11.61 8.63 24.50
CA GLU A 260 -11.34 7.24 24.16
C GLU A 260 -12.10 6.26 25.07
N SER A 261 -12.23 6.56 26.36
CA SER A 261 -13.04 5.76 27.29
C SER A 261 -14.53 5.71 26.89
N LYS A 262 -15.06 6.81 26.32
CA LYS A 262 -16.45 6.89 25.85
C LYS A 262 -16.70 6.08 24.58
N PHE A 263 -15.76 6.08 23.64
CA PHE A 263 -15.99 5.56 22.28
C PHE A 263 -15.25 4.24 21.96
N GLY A 264 -14.09 4.00 22.58
CA GLY A 264 -13.26 2.82 22.34
C GLY A 264 -13.13 1.92 23.56
N ASP A 265 -11.92 1.76 24.10
CA ASP A 265 -11.63 0.77 25.15
C ASP A 265 -11.34 1.41 26.53
N ALA A 266 -12.36 1.45 27.38
CA ALA A 266 -12.26 1.97 28.74
C ALA A 266 -11.28 1.18 29.64
N SER A 267 -11.07 -0.12 29.38
CA SER A 267 -10.12 -0.93 30.15
C SER A 267 -8.68 -0.53 29.86
N LYS A 268 -8.32 -0.33 28.59
CA LYS A 268 -7.00 0.17 28.19
C LYS A 268 -6.73 1.58 28.73
N VAL A 269 -7.72 2.46 28.69
CA VAL A 269 -7.61 3.79 29.31
C VAL A 269 -7.35 3.68 30.82
N THR A 270 -8.01 2.76 31.51
CA THR A 270 -7.80 2.54 32.95
C THR A 270 -6.38 2.05 33.25
N GLU A 271 -5.82 1.17 32.41
CA GLU A 271 -4.43 0.71 32.52
C GLU A 271 -3.44 1.86 32.32
N ALA A 272 -3.61 2.65 31.26
CA ALA A 272 -2.78 3.82 30.99
C ALA A 272 -2.84 4.83 32.15
N MET A 273 -4.04 5.07 32.69
CA MET A 273 -4.24 5.95 33.85
C MET A 273 -3.44 5.52 35.07
N LYS A 274 -3.40 4.21 35.39
CA LYS A 274 -2.60 3.69 36.52
C LYS A 274 -1.11 3.97 36.35
N VAL A 275 -0.61 3.94 35.10
CA VAL A 275 0.79 4.20 34.79
C VAL A 275 1.12 5.69 34.92
N ILE A 276 0.25 6.59 34.45
CA ILE A 276 0.59 8.02 34.33
C ILE A 276 0.25 8.85 35.57
N LEU A 277 -0.68 8.41 36.42
CA LEU A 277 -1.10 9.13 37.62
C LEU A 277 0.07 9.59 38.52
N PRO A 278 1.10 8.76 38.80
CA PRO A 278 2.25 9.17 39.60
C PRO A 278 3.05 10.34 39.01
N TYR A 279 3.02 10.50 37.69
CA TYR A 279 3.79 11.52 36.97
C TYR A 279 2.99 12.81 36.81
N LEU A 280 1.66 12.73 36.69
CA LEU A 280 0.79 13.90 36.60
C LEU A 280 0.79 14.72 37.90
N THR A 281 0.92 14.06 39.05
CA THR A 281 1.00 14.73 40.37
C THR A 281 2.29 15.52 40.58
N THR A 282 3.38 15.19 39.89
CA THR A 282 4.67 15.89 39.97
C THR A 282 4.85 17.00 38.93
N ALA A 283 4.10 16.95 37.81
CA ALA A 283 4.13 17.96 36.75
C ALA A 283 3.59 19.33 37.20
N ASN A 284 2.55 19.34 38.04
CA ASN A 284 1.92 20.56 38.56
C ASN A 284 2.66 21.19 39.75
N SER A 285 3.66 20.52 40.32
CA SER A 285 4.48 21.03 41.42
C SER A 285 5.78 21.72 40.98
N GLN A 286 6.05 21.77 39.67
CA GLN A 286 7.26 22.36 39.07
C GLN A 286 6.99 23.52 38.09
N ARG A 287 5.73 23.93 37.91
CA ARG A 287 5.36 25.21 37.29
C ARG A 287 4.98 26.20 38.38
#